data_AF-A0A7R8X9F6-F1
#
_entry.id   AF-A0A7R8X9F6-F1
#
_cell.length_a   1.000
_cell.length_b   1.000
_cell.length_c   1.000
_cell.angle_alpha   90.00
_cell.angle_beta   90.00
_cell.angle_gamma   90.00
#
_symmetry.space_group_name_H-M   'P 1'
#
loop_
_entity.id
_entity.type
_entity.pdbx_description
1 polymer ?
#
loop_
_entity_poly.entity_id
_entity_poly.type
_entity_poly.pdbx_seq_one_letter_code
_entity_poly.pdbx_strand_id
1 'polypeptide(L)'
;MLARPRHLSCIALACFSLALKAMPSSSSEFDDEGEEDDDGEEFVQPDPGDLVRMSQGRCTAGDVQRMARLVSAKLGFVPTDSANNTVATPFTMLVLLHRAHTIIAQALGVPESVWRLDVKKLSLEMELLCCDGRLSSSRPSVLALALLRCTVEESLRKGSGPSQGILALSPLLQLQEFCKASKEELLEVYGKVREVVESYESDGPSQSRLRQRLVWRLSPRTLKLLRPTQQLLPQRLLPPIQESPSQHDE
;
A
#
# COMPACT_ATOMS: atom_id res chain seq x y z
N MET A 1 24.17 0.74 3.54
CA MET A 1 24.24 1.24 4.93
C MET A 1 24.07 0.04 5.84
N LEU A 2 24.99 -0.24 6.76
CA LEU A 2 24.76 -1.27 7.78
C LEU A 2 23.84 -0.68 8.85
N ALA A 3 22.53 -0.87 8.68
CA ALA A 3 21.54 -0.41 9.65
C ALA A 3 21.57 -1.33 10.88
N ARG A 4 21.74 -0.73 12.07
CA ARG A 4 21.61 -1.46 13.33
C ARG A 4 20.12 -1.51 13.72
N PRO A 5 19.61 -2.60 14.31
CA PRO A 5 18.20 -2.72 14.69
C PRO A 5 17.66 -1.53 15.49
N ARG A 6 18.47 -0.98 16.39
CA ARG A 6 18.13 0.20 17.21
C ARG A 6 17.87 1.50 16.42
N HIS A 7 18.31 1.58 15.17
CA HIS A 7 18.11 2.77 14.32
C HIS A 7 16.97 2.59 13.31
N LEU A 8 16.37 1.40 13.19
CA LEU A 8 15.38 1.11 12.14
C LEU A 8 14.16 2.02 12.20
N SER A 9 13.64 2.30 13.40
CA SER A 9 12.50 3.22 13.57
C SER A 9 12.84 4.65 13.12
N CYS A 10 14.02 5.15 13.49
CA CYS A 10 14.48 6.47 13.07
C CYS A 10 14.71 6.54 11.56
N ILE A 11 15.25 5.48 10.96
CA ILE A 11 15.42 5.37 9.51
C ILE A 11 14.07 5.37 8.80
N ALA A 12 13.09 4.58 9.28
CA ALA A 12 11.75 4.53 8.71
C ALA A 12 11.06 5.90 8.72
N LEU A 13 11.09 6.61 9.87
CA LEU A 13 10.50 7.95 9.97
C LEU A 13 11.23 8.98 9.11
N ALA A 14 12.55 8.86 8.97
CA ALA A 14 13.32 9.71 8.09
C ALA A 14 12.97 9.48 6.61
N CYS A 15 12.84 8.23 6.18
CA CYS A 15 12.39 7.88 4.84
C CYS A 15 10.97 8.40 4.58
N PHE A 16 10.05 8.23 5.54
CA PHE A 16 8.69 8.75 5.44
C PHE A 16 8.66 10.29 5.34
N SER A 17 9.44 10.98 6.17
CA SER A 17 9.57 12.45 6.10
C SER A 17 10.14 12.93 4.76
N LEU A 18 11.10 12.20 4.19
CA LEU A 18 11.62 12.50 2.85
C LEU A 18 10.57 12.26 1.76
N ALA A 19 9.81 11.16 1.85
CA ALA A 19 8.75 10.83 0.90
C ALA A 19 7.66 11.91 0.90
N LEU A 20 7.22 12.38 2.08
CA LEU A 20 6.26 13.47 2.18
C LEU A 20 6.74 14.77 1.52
N LYS A 21 8.05 15.02 1.48
CA LYS A 21 8.63 16.18 0.78
C LYS A 21 8.80 15.97 -0.72
N ALA A 22 8.79 14.71 -1.16
CA ALA A 22 8.93 14.33 -2.56
C ALA A 22 7.58 14.27 -3.26
N MET A 23 6.49 14.08 -2.51
CA MET A 23 5.14 14.13 -3.00
C MET A 23 4.79 15.58 -3.35
N PRO A 24 4.31 15.86 -4.57
CA PRO A 24 3.82 17.19 -4.90
C PRO A 24 2.64 17.55 -3.98
N SER A 25 2.65 18.77 -3.44
CA SER A 25 1.62 19.30 -2.54
C SER A 25 0.24 19.43 -3.20
N SER A 26 0.16 19.17 -4.51
CA SER A 26 -1.02 19.23 -5.33
C SER A 26 -1.05 17.99 -6.23
N SER A 27 -1.98 17.06 -5.98
CA SER A 27 -2.76 16.38 -7.02
C SER A 27 -3.37 15.07 -6.48
N SER A 28 -4.60 15.16 -6.00
CA SER A 28 -5.56 14.09 -6.17
C SER A 28 -5.89 13.96 -7.67
N GLU A 29 -5.13 13.14 -8.41
CA GLU A 29 -5.55 12.73 -9.77
C GLU A 29 -6.37 11.42 -9.74
N PHE A 30 -6.92 11.09 -8.57
CA PHE A 30 -7.74 9.90 -8.35
C PHE A 30 -9.04 10.22 -7.59
N ASP A 31 -9.49 11.47 -7.67
CA ASP A 31 -10.84 11.83 -7.23
C ASP A 31 -11.82 11.41 -8.32
N ASP A 32 -12.61 10.43 -7.95
CA ASP A 32 -13.81 9.96 -8.59
C ASP A 32 -14.72 11.15 -8.94
N GLU A 33 -15.18 11.22 -10.18
CA GLU A 33 -16.23 12.15 -10.60
C GLU A 33 -17.54 11.75 -9.89
N GLY A 34 -17.78 12.16 -8.64
CA GLY A 34 -19.06 11.79 -8.01
C GLY A 34 -19.38 12.09 -6.55
N GLU A 35 -18.49 12.61 -5.69
CA GLU A 35 -18.83 12.91 -4.30
C GLU A 35 -18.44 14.34 -3.91
N GLU A 36 -19.39 15.27 -4.08
CA GLU A 36 -19.35 16.64 -3.57
C GLU A 36 -19.64 16.64 -2.06
N ASP A 37 -18.70 16.23 -1.20
CA ASP A 37 -18.81 16.42 0.26
C ASP A 37 -17.43 16.38 0.97
N ASP A 38 -16.34 16.80 0.29
CA ASP A 38 -15.02 16.92 0.94
C ASP A 38 -14.74 18.39 1.31
N ASP A 39 -14.92 18.70 2.59
CA ASP A 39 -14.48 19.96 3.19
C ASP A 39 -12.99 20.15 2.84
N GLY A 40 -12.65 21.16 2.03
CA GLY A 40 -11.31 21.36 1.45
C GLY A 40 -10.16 21.55 2.45
N GLU A 41 -9.83 20.50 3.21
CA GLU A 41 -8.70 20.42 4.11
C GLU A 41 -7.44 20.25 3.27
N GLU A 42 -6.73 21.36 3.08
CA GLU A 42 -5.40 21.37 2.51
C GLU A 42 -4.51 20.39 3.29
N PHE A 43 -3.91 19.42 2.60
CA PHE A 43 -3.05 18.42 3.23
C PHE A 43 -1.88 19.08 3.95
N VAL A 44 -1.94 19.12 5.29
CA VAL A 44 -0.88 19.68 6.12
C VAL A 44 0.20 18.64 6.33
N GLN A 45 1.39 18.88 5.76
CA GLN A 45 2.53 18.01 5.96
C GLN A 45 2.92 17.95 7.45
N PRO A 46 2.95 16.77 8.08
CA PRO A 46 3.31 16.64 9.50
C PRO A 46 4.78 16.99 9.75
N ASP A 47 5.05 17.75 10.81
CA ASP A 47 6.43 18.05 11.24
C ASP A 47 7.09 16.76 11.78
N PRO A 48 8.42 16.58 11.65
CA PRO A 48 9.16 15.52 12.32
C PRO A 48 8.85 15.33 13.82
N GLY A 49 8.45 16.37 14.56
CA GLY A 49 7.96 16.24 15.93
C GLY A 49 6.67 15.40 16.05
N ASP A 50 5.75 15.58 15.12
CA ASP A 50 4.48 14.84 15.06
C ASP A 50 4.71 13.40 14.65
N LEU A 51 5.59 13.17 13.65
CA LEU A 51 6.00 11.81 13.25
C LEU A 51 6.58 11.00 14.41
N VAL A 52 7.42 11.63 15.23
CA VAL A 52 7.99 10.99 16.44
C VAL A 52 6.90 10.69 17.47
N ARG A 53 5.93 11.59 17.66
CA ARG A 53 4.81 11.39 18.58
C ARG A 53 3.90 10.25 18.14
N MET A 54 3.52 10.22 16.86
CA MET A 54 2.66 9.21 16.25
C MET A 54 3.29 7.82 16.29
N SER A 55 4.56 7.73 15.88
CA SER A 55 5.29 6.45 15.82
C SER A 55 5.67 5.86 17.18
N GLN A 56 5.63 6.68 18.24
CA GLN A 56 6.10 6.32 19.58
C GLN A 56 7.55 5.79 19.60
N GLY A 57 8.36 6.21 18.61
CA GLY A 57 9.77 5.86 18.52
C GLY A 57 10.60 6.46 19.66
N ARG A 58 11.76 5.86 19.95
CA ARG A 58 12.75 6.40 20.90
C ARG A 58 13.63 7.52 20.33
N CYS A 59 13.38 7.94 19.09
CA CYS A 59 14.16 8.98 18.42
C CYS A 59 13.57 10.36 18.69
N THR A 60 14.40 11.39 18.60
CA THR A 60 13.97 12.79 18.66
C THR A 60 13.71 13.35 17.25
N ALA A 61 13.02 14.49 17.14
CA ALA A 61 12.84 15.17 15.86
C ALA A 61 14.19 15.51 15.20
N GLY A 62 15.19 15.90 16.01
CA GLY A 62 16.55 16.15 15.54
C GLY A 62 17.24 14.89 14.98
N ASP A 63 17.00 13.72 15.58
CA ASP A 63 17.50 12.45 15.06
C ASP A 63 16.89 12.11 13.70
N VAL A 64 15.58 12.30 13.55
CA VAL A 64 14.87 12.07 12.27
C VAL A 64 15.42 12.99 11.19
N GLN A 65 15.56 14.29 11.46
CA GLN A 65 16.13 15.25 10.50
C GLN A 65 17.59 14.93 10.14
N ARG A 66 18.40 14.48 11.10
CA ARG A 66 19.78 14.06 10.85
C ARG A 66 19.81 12.79 9.98
N MET A 67 18.96 11.82 10.29
CA MET A 67 18.87 10.56 9.55
C MET A 67 18.37 10.80 8.11
N ALA A 68 17.40 11.70 7.92
CA ALA A 68 16.91 12.09 6.60
C ALA A 68 18.03 12.70 5.73
N ARG A 69 18.87 13.56 6.31
CA ARG A 69 20.06 14.10 5.62
C ARG A 69 21.08 13.02 5.24
N LEU A 70 21.26 12.00 6.09
CA LEU A 70 22.15 10.88 5.76
C LEU A 70 21.58 10.01 4.64
N VAL A 71 20.27 9.72 4.67
CA VAL A 71 19.59 8.90 3.66
C VAL A 71 19.61 9.60 2.30
N SER A 72 19.18 10.86 2.25
CA SER A 72 19.22 11.69 1.02
C SER A 72 20.63 11.75 0.40
N ALA A 73 21.64 12.06 1.22
CA ALA A 73 23.03 12.10 0.76
C ALA A 73 23.53 10.74 0.21
N LYS A 74 23.03 9.62 0.74
CA LYS A 74 23.40 8.28 0.27
C LYS A 74 22.67 7.86 -1.00
N LEU A 75 21.44 8.30 -1.16
CA LEU A 75 20.64 8.02 -2.36
C LEU A 75 20.95 9.01 -3.50
N GLY A 76 21.73 10.06 -3.24
CA GLY A 76 21.87 11.18 -4.19
C GLY A 76 20.53 11.90 -4.42
N PHE A 77 19.59 11.73 -3.49
CA PHE A 77 18.23 12.24 -3.60
C PHE A 77 18.17 13.64 -2.98
N VAL A 78 17.82 14.64 -3.79
CA VAL A 78 17.53 15.98 -3.30
C VAL A 78 16.02 16.18 -3.39
N PRO A 79 15.30 16.32 -2.26
CA PRO A 79 13.90 16.71 -2.29
C PRO A 79 13.85 18.12 -2.89
N THR A 80 13.41 18.21 -4.14
CA THR A 80 13.19 19.48 -4.85
C THR A 80 11.75 19.53 -5.24
N ASP A 81 11.11 20.69 -5.11
CA ASP A 81 9.74 20.97 -5.56
C ASP A 81 9.58 20.90 -7.10
N SER A 82 10.62 20.46 -7.81
CA SER A 82 10.63 20.29 -9.25
C SER A 82 10.09 18.92 -9.63
N ALA A 83 9.09 18.90 -10.52
CA ALA A 83 8.53 17.71 -11.15
C ALA A 83 9.57 16.77 -11.80
N ASN A 84 10.79 17.25 -12.02
CA ASN A 84 11.90 16.51 -12.63
C ASN A 84 12.53 15.45 -11.71
N ASN A 85 12.14 15.35 -10.43
CA ASN A 85 12.64 14.33 -9.50
C ASN A 85 11.55 13.37 -9.00
N THR A 86 10.55 13.09 -9.85
CA THR A 86 9.52 12.10 -9.56
C THR A 86 10.11 10.69 -9.65
N VAL A 87 10.17 10.01 -8.50
CA VAL A 87 10.61 8.62 -8.43
C VAL A 87 9.47 7.73 -8.91
N ALA A 88 9.70 6.94 -9.96
CA ALA A 88 8.73 5.96 -10.42
C ALA A 88 8.51 4.91 -9.32
N THR A 89 7.35 4.96 -8.67
CA THR A 89 6.92 4.00 -7.66
C THR A 89 6.15 2.84 -8.30
N PRO A 90 6.04 1.67 -7.63
CA PRO A 90 5.13 0.61 -8.05
C PRO A 90 3.70 1.09 -8.30
N PHE A 91 3.23 2.04 -7.50
CA PHE A 91 1.91 2.66 -7.66
C PHE A 91 1.80 3.47 -8.96
N THR A 92 2.76 4.36 -9.25
CA THR A 92 2.74 5.13 -10.52
C THR A 92 2.73 4.21 -11.73
N MET A 93 3.47 3.10 -11.67
CA MET A 93 3.53 2.12 -12.74
C MET A 93 2.23 1.31 -12.85
N LEU A 94 1.57 0.99 -11.74
CA LEU A 94 0.25 0.37 -11.73
C LEU A 94 -0.79 1.23 -12.42
N VAL A 95 -0.86 2.53 -12.08
CA VAL A 95 -1.81 3.46 -12.71
C VAL A 95 -1.58 3.54 -14.22
N LEU A 96 -0.32 3.68 -14.64
CA LEU A 96 0.03 3.71 -16.07
C LEU A 96 -0.36 2.42 -16.79
N LEU A 97 -0.02 1.25 -16.22
CA LEU A 97 -0.32 -0.04 -16.84
C LEU A 97 -1.81 -0.38 -16.80
N HIS A 98 -2.53 0.03 -15.76
CA HIS A 98 -3.98 -0.14 -15.67
C HIS A 98 -4.70 0.69 -16.75
N ARG A 99 -4.32 1.97 -16.92
CA ARG A 99 -4.86 2.81 -18.00
C ARG A 99 -4.55 2.22 -19.38
N ALA A 100 -3.31 1.78 -19.60
CA ALA A 100 -2.92 1.14 -20.86
C ALA A 100 -3.68 -0.18 -21.09
N HIS A 101 -3.87 -0.99 -20.05
CA HIS A 101 -4.65 -2.22 -20.08
C HIS A 101 -6.09 -1.95 -20.54
N THR A 102 -6.75 -0.96 -19.95
CA THR A 102 -8.12 -0.57 -20.30
C THR A 102 -8.24 -0.16 -21.77
N ILE A 103 -7.33 0.70 -22.26
CA ILE A 103 -7.31 1.15 -23.66
C ILE A 103 -7.11 -0.04 -24.61
N ILE A 104 -6.15 -0.91 -24.32
CA ILE A 104 -5.84 -2.08 -25.16
C ILE A 104 -7.00 -3.08 -25.13
N ALA A 105 -7.60 -3.34 -23.97
CA ALA A 105 -8.71 -4.26 -23.81
C ALA A 105 -9.96 -3.80 -24.59
N GLN A 106 -10.25 -2.50 -24.56
CA GLN A 106 -11.30 -1.89 -25.38
C GLN A 106 -11.02 -2.05 -26.88
N ALA A 107 -9.78 -1.77 -27.30
CA ALA A 107 -9.38 -1.91 -28.71
C ALA A 107 -9.46 -3.36 -29.22
N LEU A 108 -9.22 -4.35 -28.34
CA LEU A 108 -9.30 -5.78 -28.65
C LEU A 108 -10.71 -6.37 -28.49
N GLY A 109 -11.71 -5.57 -28.09
CA GLY A 109 -13.08 -6.03 -27.88
C GLY A 109 -13.24 -7.01 -26.70
N VAL A 110 -12.38 -6.91 -25.69
CA VAL A 110 -12.52 -7.68 -24.45
C VAL A 110 -13.80 -7.21 -23.74
N PRO A 111 -14.67 -8.13 -23.24
CA PRO A 111 -15.86 -7.74 -22.51
C PRO A 111 -15.52 -6.91 -21.27
N GLU A 112 -16.34 -5.90 -21.03
CA GLU A 112 -16.13 -4.94 -19.94
C GLU A 112 -16.08 -5.57 -18.55
N SER A 113 -16.83 -6.64 -18.32
CA SER A 113 -16.81 -7.40 -17.07
C SER A 113 -15.43 -7.99 -16.71
N VAL A 114 -14.53 -8.11 -17.69
CA VAL A 114 -13.20 -8.71 -17.50
C VAL A 114 -12.12 -7.65 -17.30
N TRP A 115 -12.16 -6.54 -18.06
CA TRP A 115 -11.12 -5.52 -18.00
C TRP A 115 -11.40 -4.36 -17.05
N ARG A 116 -12.66 -4.14 -16.67
CA ARG A 116 -13.03 -3.12 -15.69
C ARG A 116 -12.67 -3.62 -14.29
N LEU A 117 -11.45 -3.32 -13.87
CA LEU A 117 -10.93 -3.67 -12.54
C LEU A 117 -11.25 -2.58 -11.53
N ASP A 118 -11.50 -2.97 -10.28
CA ASP A 118 -11.67 -2.03 -9.17
C ASP A 118 -10.32 -1.44 -8.77
N VAL A 119 -10.16 -0.12 -9.00
CA VAL A 119 -8.89 0.55 -8.73
C VAL A 119 -8.63 0.73 -7.24
N LYS A 120 -9.67 0.80 -6.40
CA LYS A 120 -9.51 0.84 -4.93
C LYS A 120 -8.94 -0.49 -4.45
N LYS A 121 -9.48 -1.63 -4.92
CA LYS A 121 -8.91 -2.96 -4.65
C LYS A 121 -7.46 -3.06 -5.10
N LEU A 122 -7.16 -2.69 -6.36
CA LEU A 122 -5.79 -2.71 -6.90
C LEU A 122 -4.80 -1.88 -6.07
N SER A 123 -5.24 -0.72 -5.58
CA SER A 123 -4.42 0.18 -4.76
C SER A 123 -4.06 -0.47 -3.43
N LEU A 124 -5.05 -1.05 -2.74
CA LEU A 124 -4.85 -1.75 -1.48
C LEU A 124 -3.93 -2.97 -1.63
N GLU A 125 -4.12 -3.76 -2.69
CA GLU A 125 -3.26 -4.90 -2.97
C GLU A 125 -1.82 -4.46 -3.28
N MET A 126 -1.63 -3.35 -4.01
CA MET A 126 -0.30 -2.82 -4.26
C MET A 126 0.40 -2.35 -2.98
N GLU A 127 -0.32 -1.73 -2.04
CA GLU A 127 0.21 -1.37 -0.73
C GLU A 127 0.66 -2.59 0.06
N LEU A 128 -0.16 -3.65 0.07
CA LEU A 128 0.18 -4.93 0.68
C LEU A 128 1.46 -5.52 0.08
N LEU A 129 1.57 -5.54 -1.25
CA LEU A 129 2.75 -6.07 -1.94
C LEU A 129 4.01 -5.27 -1.64
N CYS A 130 3.90 -3.94 -1.53
CA CYS A 130 5.02 -3.06 -1.16
C CYS A 130 5.53 -3.32 0.26
N CYS A 131 4.70 -3.92 1.13
CA CYS A 131 5.07 -4.29 2.49
C CYS A 131 5.75 -5.67 2.59
N ASP A 132 5.70 -6.52 1.56
CA ASP A 132 6.40 -7.81 1.54
C ASP A 132 7.86 -7.61 1.07
N GLY A 133 8.81 -7.90 1.97
CA GLY A 133 10.23 -7.82 1.68
C GLY A 133 10.69 -8.68 0.50
N ARG A 134 9.99 -9.78 0.17
CA ARG A 134 10.29 -10.66 -0.97
C ARG A 134 10.07 -9.98 -2.33
N LEU A 135 9.21 -8.97 -2.37
CA LEU A 135 8.85 -8.20 -3.57
C LEU A 135 9.62 -6.87 -3.67
N SER A 136 10.30 -6.47 -2.60
CA SER A 136 11.04 -5.19 -2.55
C SER A 136 12.16 -5.04 -3.59
N SER A 137 12.71 -6.16 -4.10
CA SER A 137 13.74 -6.17 -5.15
C SER A 137 13.18 -6.31 -6.57
N SER A 138 11.86 -6.50 -6.72
CA SER A 138 11.23 -6.69 -8.02
C SER A 138 11.12 -5.36 -8.77
N ARG A 139 11.23 -5.42 -10.10
CA ARG A 139 11.04 -4.23 -10.94
C ARG A 139 9.59 -3.72 -10.79
N PRO A 140 9.36 -2.42 -10.54
CA PRO A 140 8.02 -1.86 -10.33
C PRO A 140 7.00 -2.21 -11.42
N SER A 141 7.42 -2.25 -12.69
CA SER A 141 6.54 -2.61 -13.81
C SER A 141 6.19 -4.08 -13.88
N VAL A 142 7.08 -4.97 -13.45
CA VAL A 142 6.79 -6.40 -13.38
C VAL A 142 5.85 -6.69 -12.22
N LEU A 143 6.06 -6.01 -11.09
CA LEU A 143 5.16 -6.10 -9.94
C LEU A 143 3.74 -5.64 -10.28
N ALA A 144 3.62 -4.47 -10.93
CA ALA A 144 2.32 -3.95 -11.38
C ALA A 144 1.65 -4.86 -12.43
N LEU A 145 2.40 -5.38 -13.40
CA LEU A 145 1.87 -6.31 -14.40
C LEU A 145 1.43 -7.63 -13.77
N ALA A 146 2.18 -8.16 -12.81
CA ALA A 146 1.83 -9.37 -12.08
C ALA A 146 0.54 -9.20 -11.28
N LEU A 147 0.36 -8.04 -10.61
CA LEU A 147 -0.88 -7.72 -9.91
C LEU A 147 -2.08 -7.65 -10.86
N LEU A 148 -1.95 -6.90 -11.96
CA LEU A 148 -3.00 -6.80 -12.99
C LEU A 148 -3.42 -8.17 -13.50
N ARG A 149 -2.43 -9.03 -13.78
CA ARG A 149 -2.68 -10.41 -14.19
C ARG A 149 -3.41 -11.21 -13.12
N CYS A 150 -3.02 -11.11 -11.85
CA CYS A 150 -3.74 -11.78 -10.76
C CYS A 150 -5.21 -11.38 -10.73
N THR A 151 -5.50 -10.08 -10.79
CA THR A 151 -6.88 -9.57 -10.75
C THR A 151 -7.71 -9.95 -11.97
N VAL A 152 -7.15 -9.94 -13.19
CA VAL A 152 -7.86 -10.39 -14.40
C VAL A 152 -8.17 -11.89 -14.34
N GLU A 153 -7.21 -12.71 -13.88
CA GLU A 153 -7.44 -14.15 -13.71
C GLU A 153 -8.50 -14.45 -12.64
N GLU A 154 -8.57 -13.64 -11.57
CA GLU A 154 -9.61 -13.74 -10.55
C GLU A 154 -11.00 -13.40 -11.12
N SER A 155 -11.12 -12.30 -11.87
CA SER A 155 -12.38 -11.91 -12.54
C SER A 155 -12.85 -12.99 -13.52
N LEU A 156 -11.92 -13.61 -14.25
CA LEU A 156 -12.23 -14.73 -15.15
C LEU A 156 -12.80 -15.93 -14.40
N ARG A 157 -12.25 -16.28 -13.23
CA ARG A 157 -12.75 -17.39 -12.39
C ARG A 157 -14.17 -17.13 -11.86
N LYS A 158 -14.50 -15.87 -11.56
CA LYS A 158 -15.80 -15.49 -10.99
C LYS A 158 -16.91 -15.34 -12.03
N GLY A 159 -16.58 -14.88 -13.25
CA GLY A 159 -17.59 -14.38 -14.19
C GLY A 159 -17.70 -15.08 -15.54
N SER A 160 -16.71 -15.88 -15.98
CA SER A 160 -16.60 -16.23 -17.41
C SER A 160 -16.16 -17.67 -17.69
N GLY A 161 -16.74 -18.27 -18.73
CA GLY A 161 -16.33 -19.60 -19.22
C GLY A 161 -14.91 -19.62 -19.81
N PRO A 162 -14.27 -20.80 -19.94
CA PRO A 162 -12.87 -20.96 -20.33
C PRO A 162 -12.52 -20.37 -21.71
N SER A 163 -13.53 -20.16 -22.58
CA SER A 163 -13.37 -19.59 -23.92
C SER A 163 -12.99 -18.10 -23.93
N GLN A 164 -13.23 -17.35 -22.84
CA GLN A 164 -12.86 -15.93 -22.75
C GLN A 164 -11.43 -15.71 -22.22
N GLY A 165 -10.75 -16.75 -21.73
CA GLY A 165 -9.44 -16.61 -21.09
C GLY A 165 -8.34 -16.11 -22.03
N ILE A 166 -8.35 -16.54 -23.31
CA ILE A 166 -7.34 -16.11 -24.28
C ILE A 166 -7.50 -14.62 -24.63
N LEU A 167 -8.74 -14.18 -24.84
CA LEU A 167 -9.05 -12.79 -25.16
C LEU A 167 -8.74 -11.87 -23.97
N ALA A 168 -9.07 -12.31 -22.75
CA ALA A 168 -8.79 -11.60 -21.50
C ALA A 168 -7.29 -11.38 -21.24
N LEU A 169 -6.44 -12.34 -21.58
CA LEU A 169 -4.99 -12.26 -21.35
C LEU A 169 -4.23 -11.52 -22.46
N SER A 170 -4.86 -11.29 -23.61
CA SER A 170 -4.20 -10.65 -24.77
C SER A 170 -3.68 -9.23 -24.48
N PRO A 171 -4.43 -8.34 -23.78
CA PRO A 171 -3.91 -7.04 -23.36
C PRO A 171 -2.66 -7.14 -22.48
N LEU A 172 -2.64 -8.10 -21.55
CA LEU A 172 -1.52 -8.30 -20.62
C LEU A 172 -0.25 -8.77 -21.35
N LEU A 173 -0.40 -9.58 -22.41
CA LEU A 173 0.73 -9.99 -23.25
C LEU A 173 1.34 -8.79 -23.99
N GLN A 174 0.51 -7.90 -24.54
CA GLN A 174 1.01 -6.67 -25.18
C GLN A 174 1.74 -5.77 -24.16
N LEU A 175 1.17 -5.60 -22.96
CA LEU A 175 1.82 -4.86 -21.87
C LEU A 175 3.15 -5.50 -21.43
N GLN A 176 3.24 -6.83 -21.43
CA GLN A 176 4.48 -7.54 -21.14
C GLN A 176 5.59 -7.17 -22.14
N GLU A 177 5.24 -7.11 -23.44
CA GLU A 177 6.17 -6.70 -24.50
C GLU A 177 6.61 -5.25 -24.34
N PHE A 178 5.67 -4.32 -24.08
CA PHE A 178 6.00 -2.91 -23.81
C PHE A 178 6.91 -2.76 -22.58
N CYS A 179 6.67 -3.54 -21.53
CA CYS A 179 7.49 -3.54 -20.32
C CYS A 179 8.84 -4.24 -20.51
N LYS A 180 9.08 -4.96 -21.62
CA LYS A 180 10.26 -5.82 -21.82
C LYS A 180 10.48 -6.80 -20.66
N ALA A 181 9.40 -7.32 -20.09
CA ALA A 181 9.47 -8.27 -18.98
C ALA A 181 9.73 -9.68 -19.51
N SER A 182 10.76 -10.37 -18.99
CA SER A 182 10.98 -11.76 -19.36
C SER A 182 9.86 -12.64 -18.79
N LYS A 183 9.59 -13.76 -19.44
CA LYS A 183 8.53 -14.68 -19.00
C LYS A 183 8.88 -15.28 -17.63
N GLU A 184 10.15 -15.58 -17.41
CA GLU A 184 10.66 -16.16 -16.17
C GLU A 184 10.53 -15.17 -15.00
N GLU A 185 10.93 -13.91 -15.21
CA GLU A 185 10.83 -12.84 -14.21
C GLU A 185 9.36 -12.59 -13.83
N LEU A 186 8.47 -12.52 -14.84
CA LEU A 186 7.05 -12.32 -14.61
C LEU A 186 6.43 -13.49 -13.86
N LEU A 187 6.74 -14.75 -14.21
CA LEU A 187 6.19 -15.92 -13.54
C LEU A 187 6.65 -16.03 -12.08
N GLU A 188 7.91 -15.69 -11.79
CA GLU A 188 8.42 -15.70 -10.42
C GLU A 188 7.71 -14.65 -9.55
N VAL A 189 7.61 -13.41 -10.03
CA VAL A 189 6.93 -12.33 -9.31
C VAL A 189 5.45 -12.64 -9.18
N TYR A 190 4.82 -13.15 -10.24
CA TYR A 190 3.42 -13.57 -10.24
C TYR A 190 3.09 -14.60 -9.16
N GLY A 191 3.93 -15.63 -9.01
CA GLY A 191 3.75 -16.65 -7.97
C GLY A 191 3.77 -16.04 -6.57
N LYS A 192 4.72 -15.15 -6.30
CA LYS A 192 4.84 -14.44 -5.01
C LYS A 192 3.65 -13.50 -4.76
N VAL A 193 3.23 -12.74 -5.77
CA VAL A 193 2.09 -11.82 -5.69
C VAL A 193 0.82 -12.61 -5.35
N ARG A 194 0.55 -13.69 -6.08
CA ARG A 194 -0.61 -14.55 -5.84
C ARG A 194 -0.59 -15.11 -4.42
N GLU A 195 0.55 -15.62 -3.95
CA GLU A 195 0.69 -16.14 -2.58
C GLU A 195 0.36 -15.07 -1.53
N VAL A 196 0.85 -13.84 -1.70
CA VAL A 196 0.61 -12.73 -0.76
C VAL A 196 -0.86 -12.30 -0.74
N VAL A 197 -1.46 -12.13 -1.92
CA VAL A 197 -2.87 -11.74 -2.04
C VAL A 197 -3.78 -12.83 -1.49
N GLU A 198 -3.58 -14.09 -1.89
CA GLU A 198 -4.38 -15.22 -1.41
C GLU A 198 -4.23 -15.39 0.11
N SER A 199 -3.01 -15.25 0.66
CA SER A 199 -2.80 -15.32 2.12
C SER A 199 -3.49 -14.18 2.88
N TYR A 200 -3.59 -12.99 2.27
CA TYR A 200 -4.27 -11.84 2.88
C TYR A 200 -5.79 -12.01 2.85
N GLU A 201 -6.34 -12.50 1.74
CA GLU A 201 -7.77 -12.78 1.60
C GLU A 201 -8.22 -14.00 2.44
N SER A 202 -7.40 -15.06 2.52
CA SER A 202 -7.74 -16.31 3.23
C SER A 202 -7.72 -16.15 4.74
N ASP A 203 -6.80 -15.35 5.26
CA ASP A 203 -6.62 -15.23 6.69
C ASP A 203 -7.66 -14.28 7.33
N GLY A 204 -8.56 -13.65 6.55
CA GLY A 204 -9.41 -12.55 7.04
C GLY A 204 -8.57 -11.45 7.71
N PRO A 205 -9.13 -10.54 8.51
CA PRO A 205 -8.35 -9.69 9.41
C PRO A 205 -7.76 -10.53 10.57
N SER A 206 -7.03 -11.62 10.25
CA SER A 206 -6.35 -12.45 11.22
C SER A 206 -5.39 -11.62 12.06
N GLN A 207 -5.84 -11.46 13.30
CA GLN A 207 -5.09 -11.17 14.49
C GLN A 207 -3.78 -12.01 14.61
N SER A 208 -2.70 -11.75 13.87
CA SER A 208 -1.40 -12.33 14.28
C SER A 208 -0.10 -11.74 13.75
N ARG A 209 -0.02 -11.11 12.57
CA ARG A 209 1.32 -10.81 12.00
C ARG A 209 2.02 -9.57 12.59
N LEU A 210 1.26 -8.59 13.09
CA LEU A 210 1.83 -7.39 13.70
C LEU A 210 1.15 -7.14 15.05
N ARG A 211 1.69 -7.73 16.12
CA ARG A 211 1.38 -7.31 17.50
C ARG A 211 2.00 -5.94 17.77
N GLN A 212 1.59 -4.91 17.04
CA GLN A 212 1.89 -3.54 17.42
C GLN A 212 1.08 -3.27 18.68
N ARG A 213 1.76 -3.29 19.82
CA ARG A 213 1.20 -2.81 21.09
C ARG A 213 1.06 -1.29 20.96
N LEU A 214 -0.02 -0.85 20.33
CA LEU A 214 -0.42 0.55 20.34
C LEU A 214 -0.73 0.90 21.80
N VAL A 215 0.19 1.63 22.42
CA VAL A 215 -0.01 2.13 23.78
C VAL A 215 -0.62 3.52 23.64
N TRP A 216 -1.82 3.72 24.15
CA TRP A 216 -2.44 5.04 24.19
C TRP A 216 -1.58 5.98 25.03
N ARG A 217 -0.83 6.89 24.37
CA ARG A 217 -0.10 7.95 25.05
C ARG A 217 -1.04 9.11 25.33
N LEU A 218 -1.74 9.01 26.46
CA LEU A 218 -2.67 10.02 26.92
C LEU A 218 -1.90 11.24 27.45
N SER A 219 -2.46 12.44 27.24
CA SER A 219 -1.93 13.64 27.88
C SER A 219 -1.97 13.50 29.41
N PRO A 220 -1.09 14.16 30.19
CA PRO A 220 -1.14 14.10 31.65
C PRO A 220 -2.50 14.53 32.22
N ARG A 221 -3.20 15.47 31.54
CA ARG A 221 -4.55 15.92 31.91
C ARG A 221 -5.58 14.81 31.68
N THR A 222 -5.59 14.22 30.49
CA THR A 222 -6.49 13.10 30.14
C THR A 222 -6.22 11.88 31.01
N LEU A 223 -4.94 11.57 31.27
CA LEU A 223 -4.55 10.46 32.13
C LEU A 223 -5.06 10.65 33.56
N LYS A 224 -4.98 11.87 34.12
CA LYS A 224 -5.56 12.19 35.44
C LYS A 224 -7.09 12.02 35.47
N LEU A 225 -7.78 12.40 34.39
CA LEU A 225 -9.23 12.23 34.24
C LEU A 225 -9.65 10.75 34.06
N LEU A 226 -8.75 9.92 33.52
CA LEU A 226 -8.97 8.48 33.31
C LEU A 226 -8.45 7.60 34.48
N ARG A 227 -7.70 8.15 35.44
CA ARG A 227 -7.34 7.42 36.68
C ARG A 227 -8.55 6.86 37.44
N PRO A 228 -9.69 7.56 37.57
CA PRO A 228 -10.92 6.98 38.14
C PRO A 228 -11.40 5.72 37.42
N THR A 229 -11.18 5.60 36.11
CA THR A 229 -11.54 4.42 35.32
C THR A 229 -10.51 3.28 35.38
N GLN A 230 -9.25 3.54 35.79
CA GLN A 230 -8.26 2.48 36.02
C GLN A 230 -8.57 1.61 37.24
N GLN A 231 -9.39 2.10 38.18
CA GLN A 231 -9.89 1.29 39.30
C GLN A 231 -11.01 0.32 38.87
N LEU A 232 -11.58 0.51 37.67
CA LEU A 232 -12.61 -0.36 37.09
C LEU A 232 -12.02 -1.46 36.19
N LEU A 233 -10.70 -1.46 35.97
CA LEU A 233 -9.99 -2.43 35.12
C LEU A 233 -10.11 -3.89 35.61
N PRO A 234 -10.15 -4.19 36.93
CA PRO A 234 -10.46 -5.54 37.41
C PRO A 234 -11.95 -5.92 37.26
N GLN A 235 -12.86 -4.93 37.19
CA GLN A 235 -14.32 -5.12 37.13
C GLN A 235 -14.88 -5.14 35.71
N ARG A 236 -14.09 -4.73 34.71
CA ARG A 236 -14.42 -4.77 33.27
C ARG A 236 -13.35 -5.54 32.48
N LEU A 237 -13.06 -6.78 32.90
CA LEU A 237 -12.75 -7.82 31.93
C LEU A 237 -14.05 -8.06 31.13
N LEU A 238 -14.34 -7.15 30.19
CA LEU A 238 -15.32 -7.43 29.16
C LEU A 238 -14.83 -8.73 28.49
N PRO A 239 -15.69 -9.77 28.41
CA PRO A 239 -15.31 -10.97 27.71
C PRO A 239 -14.87 -10.56 26.28
N PRO A 240 -13.85 -11.23 25.72
CA PRO A 240 -13.43 -10.97 24.36
C PRO A 240 -14.66 -11.04 23.46
N ILE A 241 -14.89 -10.00 22.67
CA ILE A 241 -15.97 -9.97 21.69
C ILE A 241 -15.70 -11.13 20.75
N GLN A 242 -16.52 -12.17 20.84
CA GLN A 242 -16.47 -13.28 19.89
C GLN A 242 -17.09 -12.75 18.60
N GLU A 243 -16.24 -12.50 17.61
CA GLU A 243 -16.69 -12.30 16.24
C GLU A 243 -17.32 -13.62 15.80
N SER A 244 -18.63 -13.64 15.66
CA SER A 244 -19.36 -14.82 15.18
C SER A 244 -18.86 -15.17 13.79
N PRO A 245 -18.48 -16.44 13.51
CA PRO A 245 -18.29 -16.85 12.14
C PRO A 245 -19.59 -16.60 11.39
N SER A 246 -19.52 -15.84 10.30
CA SER A 246 -20.61 -15.65 9.36
C SER A 246 -21.15 -17.03 8.99
N GLN A 247 -22.38 -17.32 9.41
CA GLN A 247 -23.13 -18.48 8.96
C GLN A 247 -23.35 -18.30 7.46
N HIS A 248 -22.51 -18.94 6.65
CA HIS A 248 -22.91 -19.33 5.30
C HIS A 248 -23.79 -20.57 5.46
N ASP A 249 -25.08 -20.34 5.67
CA ASP A 249 -26.11 -21.32 5.40
C ASP A 249 -26.75 -20.97 4.05
N GLU A 250 -26.54 -21.90 3.11
CA GLU A 250 -27.35 -22.36 1.95
C GLU A 250 -26.56 -22.48 0.64
#